data_AF-A0A497G441-F1
#
_entry.id   AF-A0A497G441-F1
#
_cell.length_a   1.000
_cell.length_b   1.000
_cell.length_c   1.000
_cell.angle_alpha   90.00
_cell.angle_beta   90.00
_cell.angle_gamma   90.00
#
_symmetry.space_group_name_H-M   'P 1'
#
loop_
_entity.id
_entity.type
_entity.pdbx_description
1 polymer ?
#
loop_
_entity_poly.entity_id
_entity_poly.type
_entity_poly.pdbx_seq_one_letter_code
_entity_poly.pdbx_strand_id
1 'polypeptide(L)'
;MSKPKDPIKEFEDKMIKEGKSLSFIKRCKRRLRDVVEVSKTMWIVRGRASLGDWYSMYIVVYDENRGKFRCSCQSLERHYSGRRRKSMCTHVGAVILYSMVSKSDSD
;
A
#
# COMPACT_ATOMS: atom_id res chain seq x y z
N MET A 1 -29.31 11.88 -3.99
CA MET A 1 -28.16 11.02 -4.33
C MET A 1 -26.95 11.49 -3.55
N SER A 2 -26.33 10.65 -2.72
CA SER A 2 -25.05 10.97 -2.07
C SER A 2 -23.96 11.04 -3.13
N LYS A 3 -23.05 12.03 -3.04
CA LYS A 3 -21.90 12.12 -3.96
C LYS A 3 -21.11 10.80 -3.96
N PRO A 4 -20.56 10.36 -5.10
CA PRO A 4 -19.61 9.25 -5.11
C PRO A 4 -18.48 9.58 -4.13
N LYS A 5 -18.15 8.63 -3.26
CA LYS A 5 -17.10 8.80 -2.25
C LYS A 5 -15.77 8.90 -2.99
N ASP A 6 -15.01 9.95 -2.75
CA ASP A 6 -13.64 10.07 -3.25
C ASP A 6 -12.77 9.02 -2.54
N PRO A 7 -12.30 7.95 -3.24
CA PRO A 7 -11.54 6.87 -2.62
C PRO A 7 -10.17 7.35 -2.11
N ILE A 8 -9.61 8.41 -2.71
CA ILE A 8 -8.35 9.00 -2.24
C ILE A 8 -8.61 9.68 -0.90
N LYS A 9 -9.66 10.50 -0.80
CA LYS A 9 -10.00 11.19 0.44
C LYS A 9 -10.32 10.20 1.57
N GLU A 10 -11.06 9.14 1.27
CA GLU A 10 -11.35 8.07 2.24
C GLU A 10 -10.07 7.39 2.73
N PHE A 11 -9.13 7.09 1.82
CA PHE A 11 -7.83 6.54 2.19
C PHE A 11 -7.03 7.48 3.09
N GLU A 12 -6.98 8.78 2.76
CA GLU A 12 -6.26 9.78 3.55
C GLU A 12 -6.81 9.85 4.98
N ASP A 13 -8.13 9.98 5.12
CA ASP A 13 -8.80 10.09 6.41
C ASP A 13 -8.61 8.82 7.26
N LYS A 14 -8.68 7.64 6.63
CA LYS A 14 -8.40 6.36 7.28
C LYS A 14 -6.96 6.28 7.79
N MET A 15 -5.98 6.65 6.96
CA MET A 15 -4.56 6.59 7.34
C MET A 15 -4.23 7.59 8.46
N ILE A 16 -4.83 8.78 8.44
CA ILE A 16 -4.69 9.77 9.52
C ILE A 16 -5.27 9.20 10.83
N LYS A 17 -6.46 8.59 10.77
CA LYS A 17 -7.09 7.95 11.94
C LYS A 17 -6.24 6.81 12.52
N GLU A 18 -5.50 6.08 11.67
CA GLU A 18 -4.52 5.06 12.09
C GLU A 18 -3.17 5.63 12.56
N GLY A 19 -3.05 6.95 12.71
CA GLY A 19 -1.85 7.63 13.19
C GLY A 19 -0.71 7.70 12.18
N LYS A 20 -0.99 7.54 10.88
CA LYS A 20 0.03 7.69 9.82
C LYS A 20 0.29 9.16 9.52
N SER A 21 1.56 9.49 9.30
CA SER A 21 1.96 10.85 8.93
C SER A 21 1.57 11.21 7.50
N LEU A 22 1.45 12.51 7.22
CA LEU A 22 1.23 13.00 5.85
C LEU A 22 2.30 12.53 4.86
N SER A 23 3.56 12.40 5.32
CA SER A 23 4.66 11.85 4.52
C SER A 23 4.48 10.36 4.20
N PHE A 24 3.82 9.57 5.07
CA PHE A 24 3.44 8.20 4.74
C PHE A 24 2.41 8.19 3.61
N ILE A 25 1.33 8.95 3.78
CA ILE A 25 0.22 9.06 2.83
C ILE A 25 0.70 9.53 1.46
N LYS A 26 1.49 10.62 1.42
CA LYS A 26 2.08 11.15 0.18
C LYS A 26 2.89 10.10 -0.57
N ARG A 27 3.64 9.25 0.15
CA ARG A 27 4.42 8.16 -0.47
C ARG A 27 3.51 7.06 -1.01
N CYS A 28 2.44 6.68 -0.30
CA CYS A 28 1.45 5.73 -0.83
C CYS A 28 0.84 6.23 -2.15
N LYS A 29 0.37 7.50 -2.20
CA LYS A 29 -0.19 8.09 -3.42
C LYS A 29 0.83 8.13 -4.57
N ARG A 30 2.06 8.54 -4.31
CA ARG A 30 3.13 8.54 -5.33
C ARG A 30 3.42 7.16 -5.90
N ARG A 31 3.19 6.10 -5.12
CA ARG A 31 3.38 4.70 -5.52
C ARG A 31 2.20 4.09 -6.26
N LEU A 32 1.06 4.77 -6.33
CA LEU A 32 -0.15 4.22 -6.95
C LEU A 32 0.11 3.73 -8.38
N ARG A 33 0.80 4.55 -9.18
CA ARG A 33 1.22 4.23 -10.56
C ARG A 33 2.30 3.14 -10.67
N ASP A 34 2.82 2.66 -9.55
CA ASP A 34 3.84 1.60 -9.48
C ASP A 34 3.24 0.24 -9.09
N VAL A 35 1.94 0.21 -8.77
CA VAL A 35 1.22 -1.01 -8.40
C VAL A 35 0.75 -1.71 -9.67
N VAL A 36 1.02 -3.01 -9.74
CA VAL A 36 0.51 -3.91 -10.77
C VAL A 36 -0.20 -5.05 -10.05
N GLU A 37 -1.49 -5.21 -10.32
CA GLU A 37 -2.26 -6.36 -9.83
C GLU A 37 -1.88 -7.61 -10.62
N VAL A 38 -1.53 -8.67 -9.89
CA VAL A 38 -1.20 -9.99 -10.46
C VAL A 38 -2.37 -10.95 -10.25
N SER A 39 -3.05 -10.84 -9.11
CA SER A 39 -4.32 -11.51 -8.81
C SER A 39 -5.06 -10.76 -7.72
N LYS A 40 -6.29 -11.19 -7.41
CA LYS A 40 -7.13 -10.59 -6.35
C LYS A 40 -6.48 -10.50 -4.97
N THR A 41 -5.44 -11.30 -4.71
CA THR A 41 -4.73 -11.37 -3.42
C THR A 41 -3.24 -11.06 -3.55
N MET A 42 -2.75 -10.66 -4.73
CA MET A 42 -1.32 -10.43 -4.97
C MET A 42 -1.06 -9.25 -5.91
N TRP A 43 -0.15 -8.38 -5.48
CA TRP A 43 0.31 -7.21 -6.23
C TRP A 43 1.83 -7.12 -6.25
N ILE A 44 2.36 -6.60 -7.34
CA ILE A 44 3.76 -6.17 -7.45
C ILE A 44 3.79 -4.65 -7.35
N VAL A 45 4.69 -4.13 -6.52
CA VAL A 45 4.95 -2.69 -6.42
C VAL A 45 6.37 -2.43 -6.89
N ARG A 46 6.52 -1.67 -7.98
CA ARG A 46 7.85 -1.26 -8.48
C ARG A 46 8.54 -0.36 -7.46
N GLY A 47 9.81 -0.68 -7.19
CA GLY A 47 10.64 0.07 -6.27
C GLY A 47 11.06 1.43 -6.82
N ARG A 48 11.22 2.41 -5.93
CA ARG A 48 11.68 3.76 -6.20
C ARG A 48 12.73 4.19 -5.19
N ALA A 49 13.98 4.31 -5.65
CA ALA A 49 15.07 4.85 -4.85
C ALA A 49 14.72 6.24 -4.27
N SER A 50 14.07 7.10 -5.08
CA SER A 50 13.56 8.42 -4.65
C SER A 50 12.50 8.40 -3.53
N LEU A 51 12.02 7.21 -3.15
CA LEU A 51 11.07 6.98 -2.05
C LEU A 51 11.67 6.14 -0.90
N GLY A 52 12.98 5.86 -0.96
CA GLY A 52 13.72 5.09 0.04
C GLY A 52 13.75 3.58 -0.20
N ASP A 53 13.47 3.13 -1.43
CA ASP A 53 13.55 1.71 -1.76
C ASP A 53 14.95 1.28 -2.18
N TRP A 54 15.29 0.09 -1.75
CA TRP A 54 16.57 -0.57 -2.04
C TRP A 54 16.45 -1.61 -3.14
N TYR A 55 15.24 -2.11 -3.38
CA TYR A 55 14.98 -3.18 -4.33
C TYR A 55 14.07 -2.66 -5.43
N SER A 56 14.26 -3.18 -6.65
CA SER A 56 13.49 -2.80 -7.84
C SER A 56 12.03 -3.24 -7.79
N MET A 57 11.68 -4.19 -6.93
CA MET A 57 10.33 -4.71 -6.79
C MET A 57 10.02 -5.19 -5.37
N TYR A 58 8.76 -5.08 -5.00
CA TYR A 58 8.20 -5.61 -3.77
C TYR A 58 6.93 -6.38 -4.08
N ILE A 59 6.75 -7.51 -3.41
CA ILE A 59 5.54 -8.32 -3.52
C ILE A 59 4.68 -7.99 -2.31
N VAL A 60 3.41 -7.69 -2.55
CA VAL A 60 2.39 -7.52 -1.52
C VAL A 60 1.35 -8.60 -1.72
N VAL A 61 1.09 -9.35 -0.66
CA VAL A 61 0.05 -10.40 -0.64
C VAL A 61 -0.98 -10.08 0.43
N TYR A 62 -2.24 -10.40 0.17
CA TYR A 62 -3.29 -10.45 1.17
C TYR A 62 -3.39 -11.89 1.69
N ASP A 63 -3.08 -12.08 2.97
CA ASP A 63 -3.25 -13.35 3.67
C ASP A 63 -4.72 -13.44 4.12
N GLU A 64 -5.53 -14.13 3.34
CA GLU A 64 -6.98 -14.27 3.58
C GLU A 64 -7.27 -14.95 4.92
N ASN A 65 -6.47 -15.95 5.31
CA ASN A 65 -6.64 -16.65 6.59
C ASN A 65 -6.43 -15.74 7.80
N ARG A 66 -5.54 -14.75 7.67
CA ARG A 66 -5.23 -13.79 8.75
C ARG A 66 -5.91 -12.43 8.59
N GLY A 67 -6.61 -12.21 7.47
CA GLY A 67 -7.20 -10.94 7.10
C GLY A 67 -6.18 -9.78 7.01
N LYS A 68 -4.92 -10.05 6.64
CA LYS A 68 -3.82 -9.07 6.73
C LYS A 68 -2.96 -9.02 5.47
N PHE A 69 -2.56 -7.81 5.08
CA PHE A 69 -1.54 -7.61 4.06
C PHE A 69 -0.14 -7.88 4.59
N ARG A 70 0.70 -8.48 3.75
CA ARG A 70 2.12 -8.71 3.99
C ARG A 70 2.92 -8.21 2.81
N CYS A 71 4.01 -7.50 3.09
CA CYS A 71 4.93 -7.05 2.04
C CYS A 71 6.29 -7.72 2.20
N SER A 72 6.90 -8.12 1.09
CA SER A 72 8.26 -8.66 1.07
C SER A 72 9.29 -7.71 1.69
N CYS A 73 9.04 -6.39 1.74
CA CYS A 73 9.92 -5.42 2.41
C CYS A 73 10.00 -5.60 3.94
N GLN A 74 9.15 -6.43 4.53
CA GLN A 74 9.11 -6.77 5.95
C GLN A 74 9.78 -8.11 6.25
N SER A 75 10.20 -8.87 5.23
CA SER A 75 10.92 -10.14 5.41
C SER A 75 12.25 -9.92 6.15
N LEU A 76 12.65 -10.89 6.98
CA LEU A 76 13.82 -10.78 7.86
C LEU A 76 15.10 -10.43 7.11
N GLU A 77 15.28 -11.03 5.94
CA GLU A 77 16.43 -10.86 5.04
C GLU A 77 16.54 -9.45 4.42
N ARG A 78 15.51 -8.61 4.54
CA ARG A 78 15.51 -7.25 3.96
C ARG A 78 16.04 -6.24 4.97
N HIS A 79 16.85 -5.29 4.48
CA HIS A 79 17.27 -4.15 5.27
C HIS A 79 16.09 -3.40 5.89
N TYR A 80 16.22 -3.00 7.17
CA TYR A 80 15.21 -2.30 7.98
C TYR A 80 13.92 -3.08 8.29
N SER A 81 13.91 -4.41 8.08
CA SER A 81 12.75 -5.27 8.37
C SER A 81 12.26 -5.15 9.82
N GLY A 82 13.15 -4.95 10.80
CA GLY A 82 12.78 -4.79 12.22
C GLY A 82 11.79 -3.67 12.50
N ARG A 83 12.01 -2.46 11.96
CA ARG A 83 11.08 -1.33 12.10
C ARG A 83 9.81 -1.53 11.28
N ARG A 84 9.93 -2.06 10.06
CA ARG A 84 8.80 -2.24 9.12
C ARG A 84 7.89 -3.42 9.48
N ARG A 85 8.36 -4.40 10.26
CA ARG A 85 7.52 -5.52 10.75
C ARG A 85 6.45 -5.04 11.73
N LYS A 86 6.74 -3.98 12.47
CA LYS A 86 5.85 -3.46 13.53
C LYS A 86 4.80 -2.45 13.01
N SER A 87 4.90 -2.02 11.75
CA SER A 87 4.01 -1.00 11.19
C SER A 87 3.77 -1.23 9.71
N MET A 88 2.56 -0.92 9.25
CA MET A 88 2.23 -0.90 7.82
C MET A 88 3.27 -0.10 7.03
N CYS A 89 3.78 -0.68 5.93
CA CYS A 89 4.70 0.00 5.03
C CYS A 89 3.93 0.74 3.92
N THR A 90 4.60 1.67 3.23
CA THR A 90 3.96 2.43 2.14
C THR A 90 3.67 1.59 0.90
N HIS A 91 4.27 0.39 0.76
CA HIS A 91 3.90 -0.55 -0.31
C HIS A 91 2.51 -1.14 -0.05
N VAL A 92 2.24 -1.59 1.18
CA VAL A 92 0.92 -2.05 1.59
C VAL A 92 -0.10 -0.92 1.48
N GLY A 93 0.24 0.28 1.97
CA GLY A 93 -0.66 1.43 1.85
C GLY A 93 -0.98 1.79 0.40
N ALA A 94 -0.01 1.68 -0.52
CA ALA A 94 -0.25 1.90 -1.95
C ALA A 94 -1.19 0.85 -2.57
N VAL A 95 -1.07 -0.42 -2.17
CA VAL A 95 -1.96 -1.49 -2.63
C VAL A 95 -3.38 -1.30 -2.09
N ILE A 96 -3.54 -0.93 -0.82
CA ILE A 96 -4.87 -0.62 -0.26
C ILE A 96 -5.52 0.52 -1.05
N LEU A 97 -4.77 1.61 -1.30
CA LEU A 97 -5.27 2.73 -2.10
C LEU A 97 -5.63 2.31 -3.53
N TYR A 98 -4.77 1.52 -4.18
CA TYR A 98 -5.03 0.96 -5.51
C TYR A 98 -6.35 0.19 -5.53
N SER A 99 -6.55 -0.74 -4.60
CA SER A 99 -7.78 -1.52 -4.51
C SER A 99 -9.02 -0.67 -4.22
N MET A 100 -8.91 0.48 -3.56
CA MET A 100 -10.04 1.40 -3.36
C MET A 100 -10.41 2.13 -4.66
N VAL A 101 -9.41 2.61 -5.39
CA VAL A 101 -9.61 3.32 -6.68
C VAL A 101 -10.09 2.37 -7.77
N SER A 102 -9.49 1.19 -7.91
CA SER A 102 -9.89 0.22 -8.94
C SER A 102 -11.30 -0.31 -8.75
N LYS A 103 -11.81 -0.34 -7.51
CA LYS A 103 -13.21 -0.70 -7.24
C LYS A 103 -14.18 0.41 -7.60
N SER A 104 -13.82 1.68 -7.42
CA SER A 104 -14.67 2.81 -7.81
C SER A 104 -14.77 3.00 -9.32
N ASP A 105 -13.82 2.48 -10.10
CA ASP A 105 -13.86 2.50 -11.58
C ASP A 105 -14.76 1.39 -12.16
N SER A 106 -15.26 0.48 -11.32
CA SER A 106 -16.10 -0.67 -11.73
C SER A 106 -17.59 -0.49 -11.41
N ASP A 107 -17.99 0.70 -10.93
CA ASP A 107 -19.37 1.14 -10.65
C ASP A 107 -19.80 2.25 -11.64
#